data_AF-A0A0M1JFN2-F1
#
_entry.id   AF-A0A0M1JFN2-F1
#
_cell.length_a   1.000
_cell.length_b   1.000
_cell.length_c   1.000
_cell.angle_alpha   90.00
_cell.angle_beta   90.00
_cell.angle_gamma   90.00
#
_symmetry.space_group_name_H-M   'P 1'
#
loop_
_entity.id
_entity.type
_entity.pdbx_description
1 polymer ?
#
loop_
_entity_poly.entity_id
_entity_poly.type
_entity_poly.pdbx_seq_one_letter_code
_entity_poly.pdbx_strand_id
1 'polypeptide(L)'
;MTNFKWISGAALGLGIVLLIAVNMLSESLLTNMRLDLTEHQLYTLTTGTRNILQRLEEPVSLRFYISKDIATKLPVIGPYANR
;
A
#
# COMPACT_ATOMS: atom_id res chain seq x y z
N MET A 1 -31.13 -21.62 28.59
CA MET A 1 -29.75 -21.83 28.07
C MET A 1 -29.65 -21.75 26.53
N THR A 2 -30.58 -21.09 25.83
CA THR A 2 -30.65 -21.08 24.34
C THR A 2 -30.18 -19.78 23.69
N ASN A 3 -30.32 -18.62 24.33
CA ASN A 3 -29.98 -17.33 23.72
C ASN A 3 -28.47 -17.11 23.51
N PHE A 4 -27.64 -17.66 24.39
CA PHE A 4 -26.19 -17.48 24.31
C PHE A 4 -25.61 -18.04 23.01
N LYS A 5 -26.05 -19.23 22.59
CA LYS A 5 -25.58 -19.87 21.35
C LYS A 5 -25.90 -19.05 20.09
N TRP A 6 -27.09 -18.45 20.04
CA TRP A 6 -27.51 -17.58 18.93
C TRP A 6 -26.74 -16.27 18.91
N ILE A 7 -26.53 -15.64 20.07
CA ILE A 7 -25.72 -14.42 20.19
C ILE A 7 -24.27 -14.70 19.79
N SER A 8 -23.68 -15.81 20.27
CA SER A 8 -22.32 -16.21 19.88
C SER A 8 -22.21 -16.50 18.38
N GLY A 9 -23.22 -17.16 17.78
CA GLY A 9 -23.25 -17.41 16.34
C GLY A 9 -23.35 -16.13 15.51
N ALA A 10 -24.23 -15.20 15.90
CA ALA A 10 -24.38 -13.91 15.23
C ALA A 10 -23.11 -13.04 15.37
N ALA A 11 -22.50 -13.01 16.55
CA ALA A 11 -21.24 -12.30 16.79
C ALA A 11 -20.11 -12.88 15.93
N LEU A 12 -20.01 -14.21 15.82
CA LEU A 12 -19.02 -14.87 14.97
C LEU A 12 -19.24 -14.53 13.50
N GLY A 13 -20.49 -14.61 13.01
CA GLY A 13 -20.84 -14.25 11.64
C GLY A 13 -20.49 -12.80 11.32
N LEU A 14 -20.84 -11.87 12.21
CA LEU A 14 -20.48 -10.46 12.07
C LEU A 14 -18.96 -10.25 12.08
N GLY A 15 -18.23 -10.98 12.93
CA GLY A 15 -16.78 -10.95 12.98
C GLY A 15 -16.14 -11.36 11.65
N ILE A 16 -16.66 -12.40 10.99
CA ILE A 16 -16.19 -12.83 9.67
C ILE A 16 -16.46 -11.74 8.62
N VAL A 17 -17.66 -11.16 8.61
CA VAL A 17 -18.01 -10.08 7.69
C VAL A 17 -17.10 -8.87 7.88
N LEU A 18 -16.86 -8.46 9.13
CA LEU A 18 -15.97 -7.36 9.46
C LEU A 18 -14.52 -7.66 9.04
N LEU A 19 -14.03 -8.88 9.27
CA LEU A 19 -12.70 -9.27 8.84
C LEU A 19 -12.52 -9.10 7.33
N ILE A 20 -13.48 -9.59 6.54
CA ILE A 20 -13.46 -9.46 5.07
C ILE A 20 -13.50 -7.98 4.67
N ALA A 21 -14.44 -7.22 5.24
CA ALA A 21 -14.60 -5.80 4.95
C ALA A 21 -13.31 -5.01 5.24
N VAL A 22 -12.71 -5.21 6.42
CA VAL A 22 -11.46 -4.54 6.82
C VAL A 22 -10.31 -4.89 5.89
N ASN A 23 -10.16 -6.14 5.47
CA ASN A 23 -9.10 -6.53 4.54
C ASN A 23 -9.28 -5.87 3.17
N MET A 24 -10.51 -5.89 2.62
CA MET A 24 -10.81 -5.24 1.34
C MET A 24 -10.59 -3.72 1.41
N LEU A 25 -11.02 -3.07 2.49
CA LEU A 25 -10.80 -1.65 2.74
C LEU A 25 -9.30 -1.33 2.89
N SER A 26 -8.55 -2.19 3.58
CA SER A 26 -7.10 -2.02 3.77
C SER A 26 -6.35 -2.11 2.44
N GLU A 27 -6.73 -3.02 1.55
CA GLU A 27 -6.15 -3.11 0.21
C GLU A 27 -6.39 -1.80 -0.57
N SER A 28 -7.62 -1.25 -0.56
CA SER A 28 -7.87 0.00 -1.28
C SER A 28 -7.20 1.23 -0.66
N LEU A 29 -7.15 1.32 0.67
CA LEU A 29 -6.74 2.54 1.37
C LEU A 29 -5.25 2.55 1.72
N LEU A 30 -4.63 1.38 1.95
CA LEU A 30 -3.28 1.29 2.51
C LEU A 30 -2.23 0.77 1.49
N THR A 31 -2.61 0.30 0.30
CA THR A 31 -1.67 -0.28 -0.69
C THR A 31 -0.51 0.65 -1.05
N ASN A 32 -0.75 1.95 -1.12
CA ASN A 32 0.28 2.94 -1.47
C ASN A 32 0.88 3.65 -0.25
N MET A 33 0.45 3.30 0.96
CA MET A 33 0.96 3.91 2.17
C MET A 33 2.35 3.33 2.49
N ARG A 34 3.38 4.18 2.40
CA ARG A 34 4.76 3.83 2.75
C ARG A 34 5.20 4.67 3.92
N LEU A 35 5.19 4.07 5.11
CA LEU A 35 5.65 4.71 6.33
C LEU A 35 7.13 4.38 6.54
N ASP A 36 7.95 5.40 6.73
CA ASP A 36 9.36 5.24 7.10
C ASP A 36 9.47 5.12 8.61
N LEU A 37 9.72 3.89 9.08
CA LEU A 37 9.85 3.55 10.49
C LEU A 37 11.32 3.54 10.95
N THR A 38 12.24 4.07 10.15
CA THR A 38 13.65 4.17 10.54
C THR A 38 13.87 5.33 11.50
N GLU A 39 14.76 5.14 12.47
CA GLU A 39 15.06 6.13 13.53
C GLU A 39 15.42 7.52 12.98
N HIS A 40 16.05 7.55 11.80
CA HIS A 40 16.49 8.78 11.15
C HIS A 40 15.85 9.02 9.79
N GLN A 41 14.71 8.41 9.49
CA GLN A 41 13.96 8.69 8.26
C GLN A 41 14.81 8.48 6.97
N LEU A 42 15.59 7.39 6.94
CA LEU A 42 16.56 7.07 5.89
C LEU A 42 15.94 6.81 4.51
N TYR A 43 14.63 6.53 4.45
CA TYR A 43 13.89 6.24 3.22
C TYR A 43 12.91 7.37 2.84
N THR A 44 12.97 8.50 3.54
CA THR A 44 12.17 9.69 3.23
C THR A 44 13.06 10.87 2.89
N LEU A 45 12.51 11.82 2.11
CA LEU A 45 13.27 12.98 1.67
C LEU A 45 13.54 13.90 2.86
N THR A 46 14.82 14.22 3.07
CA THR A 46 15.23 15.22 4.06
C THR A 46 14.63 16.59 3.75
N THR A 47 14.55 17.45 4.77
CA THR A 47 14.11 18.85 4.61
C THR A 47 14.98 19.59 3.57
N GLY A 48 16.29 19.35 3.55
CA GLY A 48 17.21 19.95 2.58
C GLY A 48 16.87 19.55 1.14
N THR A 49 16.64 18.26 0.90
CA THR A 49 16.26 17.75 -0.42
C THR A 49 14.91 18.32 -0.88
N ARG A 50 13.91 18.37 0.02
CA ARG A 50 12.60 18.95 -0.29
C ARG A 50 12.71 20.43 -0.67
N ASN A 51 13.51 21.21 0.05
CA ASN A 51 13.73 22.63 -0.22
C ASN A 51 14.37 22.86 -1.60
N ILE A 52 15.28 21.98 -2.03
CA ILE A 52 15.88 22.05 -3.37
C ILE A 52 14.82 21.75 -4.44
N LEU A 53 14.07 20.65 -4.26
CA LEU A 53 13.02 20.26 -5.21
C LEU A 53 11.92 21.33 -5.38
N GLN A 54 11.60 22.06 -4.32
CA GLN A 54 10.62 23.15 -4.36
C GLN A 54 11.08 24.39 -5.15
N ARG A 55 12.39 24.53 -5.39
CA ARG A 55 12.97 25.67 -6.12
C ARG A 55 13.20 25.38 -7.60
N LEU A 56 12.84 24.18 -8.07
CA LEU A 56 12.93 23.86 -9.49
C LEU A 56 11.92 24.70 -10.26
N GLU A 57 12.42 25.50 -11.20
CA GLU A 57 11.60 26.38 -12.05
C GLU A 57 10.85 25.58 -13.14
N GLU A 58 11.43 24.46 -13.56
CA GLU A 58 10.86 23.58 -14.58
C GLU A 58 10.32 22.27 -13.97
N PRO A 59 9.22 21.74 -14.50
CA PRO A 59 8.65 20.48 -14.04
C PRO A 59 9.58 19.30 -14.35
N VAL A 60 9.77 18.41 -13.37
CA VAL A 60 10.55 17.18 -13.54
C VAL A 60 9.73 16.14 -14.29
N SER A 61 10.18 15.76 -15.48
CA SER A 61 9.58 14.66 -16.25
C SER A 61 10.18 13.32 -15.83
N LEU A 62 9.41 12.49 -15.12
CA LEU A 62 9.77 11.10 -14.86
C LEU A 62 9.32 10.22 -16.02
N ARG A 63 10.28 9.54 -16.67
CA ARG A 63 10.00 8.59 -17.75
C ARG A 63 10.40 7.19 -17.32
N PHE A 64 9.40 6.33 -17.18
CA PHE A 64 9.58 4.94 -16.81
C PHE A 64 9.67 4.07 -18.07
N TYR A 65 10.51 3.04 -18.02
CA TYR A 65 10.68 2.08 -19.09
C TYR A 65 10.60 0.67 -18.53
N ILE A 66 9.92 -0.22 -19.24
CA ILE A 66 9.90 -1.65 -18.92
C ILE A 66 10.10 -2.47 -20.18
N SER A 67 10.93 -3.51 -20.09
CA SER A 67 11.06 -4.51 -21.14
C SER A 67 10.04 -5.62 -20.92
N LYS A 68 9.23 -5.90 -21.96
CA LYS A 68 8.24 -6.98 -21.95
C LYS A 68 8.90 -8.34 -21.67
N ASP A 69 10.06 -8.60 -22.26
CA ASP A 69 10.80 -9.85 -22.09
C ASP A 69 11.22 -10.07 -20.62
N ILE A 70 11.71 -9.01 -19.97
CA ILE A 70 12.08 -9.03 -18.53
C ILE A 70 10.84 -9.24 -17.66
N ALA A 71 9.74 -8.53 -17.94
CA ALA A 71 8.50 -8.66 -17.19
C ALA A 71 7.89 -10.08 -17.28
N THR A 72 8.05 -10.76 -18.42
CA THR A 72 7.61 -12.15 -18.60
C THR A 72 8.54 -13.19 -17.98
N LYS A 73 9.86 -12.95 -17.99
CA LYS A 73 10.86 -13.90 -17.47
C LYS A 73 11.05 -13.83 -15.95
N LEU A 74 10.77 -12.67 -15.35
CA LEU A 74 10.87 -12.44 -13.91
C LEU A 74 9.50 -12.05 -13.37
N PRO A 75 8.68 -13.04 -12.92
CA PRO A 75 7.33 -12.79 -12.40
C PRO A 75 7.29 -11.76 -11.27
N VAL A 76 8.39 -11.59 -10.53
CA VAL A 76 8.50 -10.59 -9.47
C VAL A 76 8.43 -9.15 -9.99
N ILE A 77 8.81 -8.89 -11.25
CA ILE A 77 8.86 -7.54 -11.83
C ILE A 77 7.50 -7.11 -12.37
N GLY A 78 6.70 -8.04 -12.88
CA GLY A 78 5.37 -7.76 -13.46
C GLY A 78 4.48 -6.85 -12.61
N PRO A 79 4.34 -7.09 -11.29
CA PRO A 79 3.57 -6.21 -10.41
C PRO A 79 4.08 -4.77 -10.30
N TYR A 80 5.38 -4.51 -10.52
CA TYR A 80 5.93 -3.14 -10.51
C TYR A 80 5.64 -2.37 -11.80
N ALA A 81 5.33 -3.08 -12.89
CA ALA A 81 4.93 -2.47 -14.16
C ALA A 81 3.54 -1.81 -14.10
N ASN A 82 2.66 -2.35 -13.26
CA ASN A 82 1.27 -1.93 -13.11
C ASN A 82 1.07 -0.93 -11.96
N ARG A 83 2.16 -0.37 -11.41
CA ARG A 83 2.14 0.63 -10.33
C ARG A 83 2.33 2.03 -10.87
#